data_AF-A0A6G7J5D9-F1
#
_entry.id   AF-A0A6G7J5D9-F1
#
_cell.length_a   1.000
_cell.length_b   1.000
_cell.length_c   1.000
_cell.angle_alpha   90.00
_cell.angle_beta   90.00
_cell.angle_gamma   90.00
#
_symmetry.space_group_name_H-M   'P 1'
#
loop_
_entity.id
_entity.type
_entity.pdbx_description
1 polymer ?
#
loop_
_entity_poly.entity_id
_entity_poly.type
_entity_poly.pdbx_seq_one_letter_code
_entity_poly.pdbx_strand_id
1 'polypeptide(L)'
;MNVIFQSTYYTLYQAANERCFYVDFGQKTVRMSLCQLLALRHKVMSIAIEDHFDSDLNAHGFEVLMLCNKEHLFVLNTLEILDLKKLVSNSFVSLGLSVSAAMETAYS
;
A
#
# COMPACT_ATOMS: atom_id res chain seq x y z
N MET A 1 -18.32 -6.33 -3.66
CA MET A 1 -17.07 -5.56 -3.50
C MET A 1 -16.76 -4.88 -4.81
N ASN A 2 -16.41 -3.60 -4.80
CA ASN A 2 -16.00 -2.87 -5.99
C ASN A 2 -14.48 -2.69 -5.97
N VAL A 3 -13.83 -2.88 -7.10
CA VAL A 3 -12.39 -2.60 -7.25
C VAL A 3 -12.20 -1.08 -7.21
N ILE A 4 -11.33 -0.61 -6.32
CA ILE A 4 -10.91 0.78 -6.25
C ILE A 4 -9.70 1.01 -7.15
N PHE A 5 -8.70 0.14 -7.01
CA PHE A 5 -7.49 0.18 -7.80
C PHE A 5 -6.81 -1.18 -7.79
N GLN A 6 -6.20 -1.55 -8.91
CA GLN A 6 -5.43 -2.77 -9.08
C GLN A 6 -4.04 -2.42 -9.59
N SER A 7 -3.03 -2.91 -8.91
CA SER A 7 -1.62 -2.86 -9.31
C SER A 7 -1.18 -4.20 -9.89
N THR A 8 0.12 -4.42 -10.03
CA THR A 8 0.65 -5.65 -10.64
C THR A 8 0.42 -6.86 -9.73
N TYR A 9 0.68 -6.70 -8.43
CA TYR A 9 0.60 -7.79 -7.45
C TYR A 9 -0.61 -7.69 -6.53
N TYR A 10 -1.23 -6.52 -6.42
CA TYR A 10 -2.22 -6.25 -5.38
C TYR A 10 -3.49 -5.60 -5.91
N THR A 11 -4.57 -5.73 -5.15
CA THR A 11 -5.84 -5.07 -5.46
C THR A 11 -6.49 -4.52 -4.20
N LEU A 12 -6.99 -3.28 -4.26
CA LEU A 12 -7.83 -2.70 -3.23
C LEU A 12 -9.29 -2.76 -3.66
N TYR A 13 -10.14 -3.26 -2.76
CA TYR A 13 -11.58 -3.29 -2.91
C TYR A 13 -12.26 -2.45 -1.82
N GLN A 14 -13.43 -1.92 -2.16
CA GLN A 14 -14.36 -1.31 -1.22
C GLN A 14 -15.65 -2.12 -1.13
N ALA A 15 -16.07 -2.44 0.10
CA ALA A 15 -17.38 -2.98 0.39
C ALA A 15 -18.24 -1.88 1.01
N ALA A 16 -18.92 -1.09 0.17
CA ALA A 16 -19.71 0.06 0.60
C ALA A 16 -20.78 -0.31 1.66
N ASN A 17 -21.45 -1.45 1.48
CA ASN A 17 -22.46 -1.96 2.41
C ASN A 17 -21.90 -2.28 3.80
N GLU A 18 -20.63 -2.67 3.87
CA GLU A 18 -19.95 -3.07 5.12
C GLU A 18 -19.05 -1.97 5.68
N ARG A 19 -18.96 -0.82 5.01
CA ARG A 19 -18.07 0.31 5.34
C ARG A 19 -16.63 -0.14 5.63
N CYS A 20 -16.12 -1.08 4.84
CA CYS A 20 -14.77 -1.57 4.99
C CYS A 20 -14.07 -1.75 3.64
N PHE A 21 -12.76 -1.94 3.74
CA PHE A 21 -11.87 -2.15 2.62
C PHE A 21 -11.27 -3.55 2.70
N TYR A 22 -10.93 -4.10 1.55
CA TYR A 22 -10.21 -5.36 1.45
C TYR A 22 -8.99 -5.12 0.59
N VAL A 23 -7.80 -5.46 1.11
CA VAL A 23 -6.58 -5.47 0.32
C VAL A 23 -6.22 -6.91 0.05
N ASP A 24 -6.15 -7.25 -1.23
CA ASP A 24 -5.62 -8.52 -1.68
C ASP A 24 -4.11 -8.39 -1.89
N PHE A 25 -3.35 -9.09 -1.04
CA PHE A 25 -1.90 -9.17 -1.10
C PHE A 25 -1.41 -10.32 -2.03
N GLY A 26 -2.27 -10.84 -2.90
CA GLY A 26 -2.00 -11.94 -3.83
C GLY A 26 -2.10 -13.32 -3.20
N GLN A 27 -1.67 -13.45 -1.94
CA GLN A 27 -1.73 -14.69 -1.16
C GLN A 27 -2.87 -14.69 -0.14
N LYS A 28 -3.29 -13.49 0.27
CA LYS A 28 -4.30 -13.29 1.31
C LYS A 28 -5.02 -11.98 1.12
N THR A 29 -6.34 -12.04 1.20
CA THR A 29 -7.19 -10.85 1.32
C THR A 29 -7.38 -10.48 2.78
N VAL A 30 -7.06 -9.23 3.13
CA VAL A 30 -7.17 -8.70 4.49
C VAL A 30 -8.26 -7.64 4.55
N ARG A 31 -9.22 -7.84 5.44
CA ARG A 31 -10.24 -6.83 5.77
C ARG A 31 -9.64 -5.73 6.63
N MET A 32 -9.93 -4.48 6.29
CA MET A 32 -9.44 -3.32 7.02
C MET A 32 -10.46 -2.18 7.08
N SER A 33 -10.45 -1.45 8.20
CA SER A 33 -11.14 -0.16 8.32
C SER A 33 -10.37 0.95 7.62
N LEU A 34 -10.99 2.12 7.42
CA LEU A 34 -10.31 3.28 6.84
C LEU A 34 -9.05 3.68 7.64
N CYS A 35 -9.10 3.63 8.97
CA CYS A 35 -7.96 3.96 9.83
C CYS A 35 -6.81 2.96 9.64
N GLN A 36 -7.12 1.67 9.49
CA GLN A 36 -6.11 0.65 9.21
C GLN A 36 -5.49 0.84 7.82
N LEU A 37 -6.30 1.22 6.83
CA LEU A 37 -5.82 1.55 5.49
C LEU A 37 -4.92 2.81 5.48
N LEU A 38 -5.28 3.83 6.27
CA LEU A 38 -4.46 5.03 6.50
C LEU A 38 -3.12 4.68 7.16
N ALA A 39 -3.14 3.83 8.18
CA ALA A 39 -1.93 3.40 8.87
C ALA A 39 -1.04 2.54 7.96
N LEU A 40 -1.63 1.67 7.13
CA LEU A 40 -0.92 0.97 6.06
C LEU A 40 -0.26 1.97 5.11
N ARG A 41 -0.98 3.00 4.66
CA ARG A 41 -0.41 4.05 3.79
C ARG A 41 0.80 4.70 4.42
N HIS A 42 0.67 5.17 5.65
CA HIS A 42 1.78 5.82 6.35
C HIS A 42 3.00 4.89 6.41
N LYS A 43 2.80 3.63 6.84
CA LYS A 43 3.88 2.66 6.99
C LYS A 43 4.55 2.32 5.66
N VAL A 44 3.78 2.10 4.60
CA VAL A 44 4.33 1.77 3.27
C VAL A 44 5.07 2.96 2.67
N MET A 45 4.55 4.17 2.86
CA MET A 45 5.20 5.38 2.35
C MET A 45 6.49 5.72 3.10
N SER A 46 6.61 5.37 4.38
CA SER A 46 7.82 5.61 5.18
C SER A 46 8.98 4.65 4.90
N ILE A 47 8.78 3.55 4.17
CA ILE A 47 9.87 2.65 3.78
C ILE A 47 10.82 3.39 2.84
N ALA A 48 12.08 3.56 3.25
CA ALA A 48 13.15 4.07 2.39
C ALA A 48 13.58 2.94 1.45
N ILE A 49 13.26 3.07 0.17
CA ILE A 49 13.55 2.00 -0.81
C ILE A 49 15.03 2.00 -1.18
N GLU A 50 15.71 3.12 -0.96
CA GLU A 50 17.13 3.33 -1.17
C GLU A 50 17.95 2.35 -0.32
N ASP A 51 17.50 2.06 0.90
CA ASP A 51 18.15 1.13 1.83
C ASP A 51 18.24 -0.30 1.27
N HIS A 52 17.33 -0.70 0.36
CA HIS A 52 17.36 -2.01 -0.30
C HIS A 52 18.52 -2.19 -1.28
N PHE A 53 19.19 -1.09 -1.66
CA PHE A 53 20.33 -1.10 -2.58
C PHE A 53 21.66 -0.86 -1.87
N ASP A 54 21.63 -0.57 -0.57
CA ASP A 54 22.81 -0.45 0.26
C ASP A 54 23.15 -1.81 0.89
N SER A 55 24.30 -2.37 0.50
CA SER A 55 24.78 -3.66 0.98
C SER A 55 25.04 -3.68 2.48
N ASP A 56 25.28 -2.53 3.11
CA ASP A 56 25.55 -2.41 4.54
C ASP A 56 24.26 -2.27 5.37
N LEU A 57 23.13 -1.88 4.74
CA LEU A 57 21.84 -1.69 5.42
C LEU A 57 20.84 -2.83 5.15
N ASN A 58 20.71 -3.29 3.90
CA ASN A 58 19.81 -4.39 3.53
C ASN A 58 20.35 -5.18 2.33
N ALA A 59 21.36 -6.02 2.60
CA ALA A 59 22.03 -6.85 1.59
C ALA A 59 21.11 -7.79 0.77
N HIS A 60 19.88 -8.04 1.23
CA HIS A 60 18.93 -8.95 0.58
C HIS A 60 17.71 -8.26 -0.03
N GLY A 61 17.53 -6.94 0.17
CA GLY A 61 16.43 -6.17 -0.41
C GLY A 61 15.04 -6.65 0.02
N PHE A 62 14.89 -7.11 1.26
CA PHE A 62 13.61 -7.53 1.83
C PHE A 62 13.15 -6.61 2.96
N GLU A 63 11.85 -6.37 3.04
CA GLU A 63 11.22 -5.59 4.11
C GLU A 63 10.15 -6.43 4.82
N VAL A 64 10.09 -6.29 6.15
CA VAL A 64 9.06 -6.95 6.96
C VAL A 64 7.92 -5.97 7.24
N LEU A 65 6.79 -6.17 6.55
CA LEU A 65 5.58 -5.38 6.73
C LEU A 65 4.62 -6.07 7.70
N MET A 66 4.58 -5.58 8.93
CA MET A 66 3.53 -5.94 9.91
C MET A 66 2.31 -5.00 9.78
N LEU A 67 1.11 -5.55 9.60
CA LEU A 67 -0.13 -4.77 9.59
C LEU A 67 -0.54 -4.34 10.99
N CYS A 68 -1.34 -3.27 11.09
CA CYS A 68 -1.70 -2.64 12.36
C CYS A 68 -2.54 -3.53 13.30
N ASN A 69 -3.17 -4.59 12.79
CA ASN A 69 -3.83 -5.58 13.62
C ASN A 69 -2.85 -6.53 14.31
N LYS A 70 -1.53 -6.45 14.03
CA LYS A 70 -0.47 -7.35 14.52
C LYS A 70 -0.67 -8.85 14.21
N GLU A 71 -1.67 -9.18 13.41
CA GLU A 71 -2.00 -10.57 13.04
C GLU A 71 -1.40 -10.98 11.69
N HIS A 72 -0.94 -10.01 10.90
CA HIS A 72 -0.45 -10.25 9.55
C HIS A 72 0.94 -9.65 9.40
N LEU A 73 1.87 -10.51 8.98
CA LEU A 73 3.25 -10.19 8.68
C LEU A 73 3.52 -10.64 7.25
N PHE A 74 4.08 -9.75 6.45
CA PHE A 74 4.50 -10.02 5.09
C PHE A 74 6.00 -9.74 4.98
N VAL A 75 6.70 -10.62 4.27
CA VAL A 75 8.09 -10.37 3.84
C VAL A 75 8.00 -10.03 2.36
N LEU A 76 8.39 -8.80 2.03
CA LEU A 76 8.22 -8.24 0.69
C LEU A 76 9.58 -7.91 0.10
N ASN A 77 9.79 -8.24 -1.17
CA ASN A 77 10.95 -7.79 -1.92
C ASN A 77 10.77 -6.33 -2.41
N THR A 78 11.84 -5.77 -2.97
CA THR A 78 11.85 -4.41 -3.51
C THR A 78 10.72 -4.13 -4.52
N LEU A 79 10.44 -5.05 -5.45
CA LEU A 79 9.39 -4.85 -6.47
C LEU A 79 7.99 -4.89 -5.85
N GLU A 80 7.78 -5.79 -4.89
CA GLU A 80 6.54 -5.89 -4.13
C GLU A 80 6.28 -4.62 -3.32
N ILE A 81 7.31 -4.01 -2.72
CA ILE A 81 7.15 -2.74 -1.99
C ILE A 81 6.83 -1.58 -2.94
N LEU A 82 7.51 -1.51 -4.09
CA LEU A 82 7.25 -0.49 -5.10
C LEU A 82 5.81 -0.57 -5.62
N ASP A 83 5.34 -1.77 -5.92
CA ASP A 83 3.97 -1.99 -6.37
C ASP A 83 2.95 -1.71 -5.25
N LEU A 84 3.29 -2.00 -3.98
CA LEU A 84 2.45 -1.65 -2.84
C LEU A 84 2.37 -0.13 -2.61
N LYS A 85 3.49 0.59 -2.73
CA LYS A 85 3.51 2.06 -2.70
C LYS A 85 2.61 2.62 -3.80
N LYS A 86 2.67 2.07 -5.02
CA LYS A 86 1.81 2.44 -6.16
C LYS A 86 0.34 2.13 -5.89
N LEU A 87 0.02 0.95 -5.35
CA LEU A 87 -1.35 0.56 -5.00
C LEU A 87 -1.94 1.59 -4.05
N VAL A 88 -1.24 1.86 -2.95
CA VAL A 88 -1.70 2.74 -1.89
C VAL A 88 -1.85 4.19 -2.40
N SER A 89 -0.87 4.75 -3.11
CA SER A 89 -0.98 6.14 -3.59
C SER A 89 -2.20 6.33 -4.49
N ASN A 90 -2.34 5.48 -5.52
CA ASN A 90 -3.43 5.60 -6.48
C ASN A 90 -4.78 5.27 -5.87
N SER A 91 -4.84 4.32 -4.94
CA SER A 91 -6.07 4.01 -4.20
C SER A 91 -6.62 5.23 -3.46
N PHE A 92 -5.77 6.00 -2.79
CA PHE A 92 -6.21 7.19 -2.06
C PHE A 92 -6.67 8.31 -3.00
N VAL A 93 -6.07 8.42 -4.19
CA VAL A 93 -6.55 9.31 -5.25
C VAL A 93 -7.93 8.86 -5.75
N SER A 94 -8.10 7.57 -6.04
CA SER A 94 -9.38 6.99 -6.48
C SER A 94 -10.49 7.12 -5.44
N LEU A 95 -10.15 7.13 -4.16
CA LEU A 95 -11.09 7.37 -3.06
C LEU A 95 -11.40 8.87 -2.82
N GLY A 96 -10.73 9.79 -3.53
CA GLY A 96 -10.88 11.23 -3.32
C GLY A 96 -10.25 11.74 -2.01
N LEU A 97 -9.30 11.00 -1.45
CA LEU A 97 -8.64 11.29 -0.17
C LEU A 97 -7.22 11.87 -0.34
N SER A 98 -6.71 11.93 -1.58
CA SER A 98 -5.45 12.58 -1.92
C SER A 98 -5.47 13.11 -3.35
N VAL A 99 -4.58 14.05 -3.65
CA VAL A 99 -4.36 14.56 -5.01
C VAL A 99 -3.22 13.77 -5.66
N SER A 100 -3.31 13.55 -6.97
CA SER A 100 -2.19 13.00 -7.73
C SER A 100 -1.09 14.05 -7.85
N ALA A 101 0.17 13.67 -7.64
CA ALA A 101 1.32 14.59 -7.81
C ALA A 101 1.38 15.22 -9.22
N ALA A 102 0.81 14.57 -10.24
CA ALA A 102 0.69 15.13 -11.59
C ALA A 102 -0.32 16.30 -11.70
N MET A 103 -1.21 16.49 -10.72
CA MET A 103 -2.15 17.61 -10.66
C MET A 103 -1.65 18.77 -9.79
N GLU A 104 -0.62 18.57 -8.96
CA GLU A 104 -0.02 19.64 -8.14
C GLU A 104 0.78 20.64 -8.98
N THR A 105 1.39 20.20 -10.09
CA THR A 105 2.13 21.06 -11.01
C THR A 105 1.26 21.90 -11.94
N ALA A 106 -0.05 21.64 -12.02
CA ALA A 106 -0.99 22.40 -12.84
C ALA A 106 -1.52 23.68 -12.15
N TYR A 107 -1.21 23.86 -10.86
CA TYR A 107 -1.63 25.00 -10.06
C TYR A 107 -0.46 25.82 -9.48
N SER A 108 0.76 25.62 -9.99
CA SER A 108 1.94 26.44 -9.67
C SER A 108 2.29 27.39 -10.80
#